data_AF-A0A7S4HE21-F1
#
_entry.id   AF-A0A7S4HE21-F1
#
_cell.length_a   1.000
_cell.length_b   1.000
_cell.length_c   1.000
_cell.angle_alpha   90.00
_cell.angle_beta   90.00
_cell.angle_gamma   90.00
#
_symmetry.space_group_name_H-M   'P 1'
#
loop_
_entity.id
_entity.type
_entity.pdbx_description
1 polymer ?
#
loop_
_entity_poly.entity_id
_entity_poly.type
_entity_poly.pdbx_seq_one_letter_code
_entity_poly.pdbx_strand_id
1 'polypeptide(L)'
;CRNFEWQMCAVRGLLNWQGGGNIAFARAPKTMWLDGYPPFGHCSGWTDAPCNDQIGFANDDIFYLEVCLFSQVCKNNAQMFQLEVGENFFCDLDVDGFNNLKRILLEGPGI
;
A
#
# COMPACT_ATOMS: atom_id res chain seq x y z
N CYS A 1 2.31 -9.32 11.37
CA CYS A 1 1.72 -8.97 10.07
C CYS A 1 0.25 -8.52 10.19
N ARG A 2 -0.04 -7.46 10.96
CA ARG A 2 -1.41 -6.90 11.03
C ARG A 2 -1.70 -5.95 9.85
N ASN A 3 -0.70 -5.29 9.27
CA ASN A 3 -0.92 -4.34 8.16
C ASN A 3 -1.69 -4.94 6.97
N PHE A 4 -1.34 -6.14 6.51
CA PHE A 4 -2.04 -6.74 5.38
C PHE A 4 -3.50 -7.07 5.69
N GLU A 5 -3.79 -7.56 6.90
CA GLU A 5 -5.17 -7.80 7.35
C GLU A 5 -5.99 -6.50 7.32
N TRP A 6 -5.42 -5.39 7.80
CA TRP A 6 -6.09 -4.08 7.80
C TRP A 6 -6.32 -3.53 6.39
N GLN A 7 -5.34 -3.69 5.50
CA GLN A 7 -5.50 -3.33 4.08
C GLN A 7 -6.59 -4.17 3.40
N MET A 8 -6.69 -5.46 3.71
CA MET A 8 -7.76 -6.31 3.19
C MET A 8 -9.13 -5.94 3.76
N CYS A 9 -9.19 -5.52 5.04
CA CYS A 9 -10.40 -4.93 5.60
C CYS A 9 -10.77 -3.64 4.87
N ALA A 10 -9.80 -2.78 4.54
CA ALA A 10 -10.02 -1.56 3.79
C ALA A 10 -10.61 -1.84 2.40
N VAL A 11 -10.00 -2.77 1.65
CA VAL A 11 -10.48 -3.18 0.32
C VAL A 11 -11.91 -3.73 0.37
N ARG A 12 -12.25 -4.46 1.44
CA ARG A 12 -13.58 -5.04 1.62
C ARG A 12 -14.59 -4.08 2.24
N GLY A 13 -14.18 -2.86 2.59
CA GLY A 13 -15.05 -1.88 3.27
C GLY A 13 -15.46 -2.28 4.69
N LEU A 14 -14.64 -3.10 5.36
CA LEU A 14 -14.89 -3.62 6.71
C LEU A 14 -14.30 -2.72 7.80
N LEU A 15 -13.57 -1.66 7.46
CA LEU A 15 -13.08 -0.70 8.44
C LEU A 15 -14.22 0.21 8.91
N ASN A 16 -14.32 0.37 10.23
CA ASN A 16 -15.27 1.30 10.82
C ASN A 16 -15.04 2.72 10.27
N TRP A 17 -16.13 3.41 9.90
CA TRP A 17 -16.13 4.79 9.40
C TRP A 17 -15.45 5.03 8.05
N GLN A 18 -15.04 3.98 7.32
CA GLN A 18 -14.36 4.13 6.03
C GLN A 18 -15.29 4.60 4.89
N GLY A 19 -16.59 4.34 5.00
CA GLY A 19 -17.56 4.72 3.95
C GLY A 19 -17.60 3.74 2.77
N GLY A 20 -17.56 2.43 3.03
CA GLY A 20 -17.90 1.41 2.03
C GLY A 20 -16.77 0.95 1.11
N GLY A 21 -15.54 0.86 1.62
CA GLY A 21 -14.39 0.36 0.86
C GLY A 21 -13.63 1.42 0.08
N ASN A 22 -13.97 2.69 0.30
CA ASN A 22 -13.26 3.82 -0.27
C ASN A 22 -11.84 3.90 0.30
N ILE A 23 -10.86 4.00 -0.58
CA ILE A 23 -9.45 4.19 -0.25
C ILE A 23 -9.01 5.51 -0.88
N ALA A 24 -8.50 6.44 -0.08
CA ALA A 24 -7.91 7.68 -0.56
C ALA A 24 -6.43 7.71 -0.17
N PHE A 25 -5.56 7.97 -1.14
CA PHE A 25 -4.12 8.05 -0.88
C PHE A 25 -3.72 9.47 -0.49
N ALA A 26 -2.90 9.60 0.55
CA ALA A 26 -2.30 10.87 0.96
C ALA A 26 -1.25 11.37 -0.05
N ARG A 27 -0.75 10.48 -0.92
CA ARG A 27 0.17 10.75 -2.02
C ARG A 27 -0.31 10.03 -3.27
N ALA A 28 -0.21 10.68 -4.43
CA ALA A 28 -0.64 10.08 -5.68
C ALA A 28 0.26 8.88 -6.06
N PRO A 29 -0.29 7.67 -6.29
CA PRO A 29 0.49 6.47 -6.62
C PRO A 29 1.40 6.62 -7.85
N LYS A 30 1.04 7.48 -8.82
CA LYS A 30 1.89 7.81 -9.98
C LYS A 30 3.22 8.48 -9.65
N THR A 31 3.37 9.00 -8.44
CA THR A 31 4.61 9.64 -7.98
C THR A 31 5.63 8.63 -7.45
N MET A 32 5.31 7.33 -7.45
CA MET A 32 6.28 6.29 -7.15
C MET A 32 7.40 6.31 -8.20
N TRP A 33 8.63 6.41 -7.73
CA TRP A 33 9.82 6.29 -8.56
C TRP A 33 9.99 4.81 -8.93
N LEU A 34 9.87 4.48 -10.21
CA LEU A 34 10.13 3.14 -10.75
C LEU A 34 11.59 2.98 -11.22
N ASP A 35 12.24 4.10 -11.58
CA ASP A 35 13.52 4.11 -12.31
C ASP A 35 14.72 4.53 -11.45
N GLY A 36 14.48 4.84 -10.17
CA GLY A 36 15.50 5.27 -9.23
C GLY A 36 15.29 4.57 -7.90
N TYR A 37 16.38 4.16 -7.27
CA TYR A 37 16.39 3.54 -5.94
C TYR A 37 15.65 4.47 -4.96
N PRO A 38 14.40 4.18 -4.52
CA PRO A 38 13.98 4.72 -3.25
C PRO A 38 14.94 4.08 -2.25
N PRO A 39 15.63 4.86 -1.40
CA PRO A 39 16.69 4.31 -0.61
C PRO A 39 16.14 3.31 0.41
N PHE A 40 16.01 2.04 0.02
CA PHE A 40 15.72 0.93 0.91
C PHE A 40 16.79 0.96 1.99
N GLY A 41 16.40 1.25 3.23
CA GLY A 41 17.31 1.46 4.36
C GLY A 41 17.60 2.92 4.74
N HIS A 42 17.06 3.92 4.03
CA HIS A 42 16.97 5.28 4.55
C HIS A 42 15.55 5.56 5.03
N CYS A 43 15.42 5.89 6.31
CA CYS A 43 14.14 6.31 6.87
C CYS A 43 13.80 7.72 6.37
N SER A 44 13.09 7.85 5.25
CA SER A 44 12.30 9.04 4.96
C SER A 44 11.00 8.94 5.74
N GLY A 45 10.90 9.69 6.83
CA GLY A 45 9.81 9.59 7.77
C GLY A 45 9.44 10.91 8.39
N TRP A 46 8.23 10.98 8.91
CA TRP A 46 7.86 12.05 9.84
C TRP A 46 8.50 11.74 11.19
N THR A 47 9.18 12.74 11.75
CA THR A 47 9.73 12.75 13.11
C THR A 47 9.34 14.08 13.77
N ASP A 48 9.14 14.05 15.08
CA ASP A 48 8.90 15.20 15.93
C ASP A 48 10.19 16.00 16.25
N ALA A 49 11.36 15.48 15.85
CA ALA A 49 12.67 16.12 15.99
C ALA A 49 13.30 16.43 14.60
N PRO A 50 14.15 17.46 14.45
CA PRO A 50 14.92 17.66 13.23
C PRO A 50 15.80 16.43 13.00
N CYS A 51 15.70 15.81 11.81
CA CYS A 51 16.30 14.54 11.41
C CYS A 51 17.71 14.31 11.96
N ASN A 52 17.78 13.78 13.17
CA ASN A 52 18.91 12.99 13.63
C ASN A 52 18.63 11.58 13.10
N ASP A 53 19.66 10.78 12.80
CA ASP A 53 19.56 9.44 12.21
C ASP A 53 18.86 8.38 13.12
N GLN A 54 17.91 8.80 13.95
CA GLN A 54 17.13 8.04 14.89
C GLN A 54 15.67 8.03 14.44
N ILE A 55 15.34 6.98 13.67
CA ILE A 55 14.02 6.37 13.55
C ILE A 55 12.88 7.37 13.24
N GLY A 56 12.73 7.72 11.96
CA GLY A 56 11.44 8.20 11.43
C GLY A 56 10.52 7.02 11.11
N PHE A 57 9.19 7.20 11.18
CA PHE A 57 8.26 6.21 10.63
C PHE A 57 8.53 6.08 9.13
N ALA A 58 8.89 4.90 8.63
CA ALA A 58 9.17 4.66 7.21
C ALA A 58 7.91 4.90 6.37
N ASN A 59 7.73 6.14 5.92
CA ASN A 59 6.51 6.58 5.22
C ASN A 59 6.53 6.05 3.79
N ASP A 60 7.69 6.17 3.14
CA ASP A 60 7.85 5.71 1.76
C ASP A 60 7.71 4.18 1.69
N ASP A 61 8.46 3.41 2.47
CA ASP A 61 8.40 1.94 2.41
C ASP A 61 6.98 1.40 2.66
N ILE A 62 6.25 1.98 3.62
CA ILE A 62 4.86 1.59 3.91
C ILE A 62 3.95 1.97 2.74
N PHE A 63 4.09 3.18 2.19
CA PHE A 63 3.32 3.63 1.03
C PHE A 63 3.58 2.76 -0.20
N TYR A 64 4.84 2.46 -0.51
CA TYR A 64 5.21 1.55 -1.59
C TYR A 64 4.62 0.16 -1.38
N LEU A 65 4.70 -0.37 -0.16
CA LEU A 65 4.11 -1.67 0.19
C LEU A 65 2.59 -1.65 0.03
N GLU A 66 1.89 -0.61 0.49
CA GLU A 66 0.45 -0.43 0.33
C GLU A 66 0.03 -0.44 -1.14
N VAL A 67 0.69 0.38 -1.97
CA VAL A 67 0.40 0.46 -3.41
C VAL A 67 0.71 -0.87 -4.10
N CYS A 68 1.81 -1.54 -3.76
CA CYS A 68 2.15 -2.87 -4.28
C CYS A 68 1.13 -3.94 -3.89
N LEU A 69 0.64 -3.92 -2.64
CA LEU A 69 -0.34 -4.91 -2.19
C LEU A 69 -1.68 -4.68 -2.90
N PHE A 70 -2.14 -3.44 -3.02
CA PHE A 70 -3.35 -3.13 -3.79
C PHE A 70 -3.21 -3.44 -5.27
N SER A 71 -2.04 -3.25 -5.88
CA SER A 71 -1.85 -3.58 -7.30
C SER A 71 -1.95 -5.08 -7.56
N GLN A 72 -1.61 -5.93 -6.59
CA GLN A 72 -1.69 -7.39 -6.71
C GLN A 72 -3.08 -7.96 -6.41
N VAL A 73 -3.90 -7.28 -5.60
CA VAL A 73 -5.21 -7.80 -5.18
C VAL A 73 -6.40 -7.07 -5.82
N CYS A 74 -6.18 -6.03 -6.63
CA CYS A 74 -7.24 -5.31 -7.33
C CYS A 74 -7.13 -5.50 -8.84
N LYS A 75 -8.22 -5.94 -9.51
CA LYS A 75 -8.27 -6.11 -10.97
C LYS A 75 -8.11 -4.79 -11.70
N ASN A 76 -8.67 -3.72 -11.14
CA ASN A 76 -8.61 -2.36 -11.66
C ASN A 76 -7.38 -1.57 -11.16
N ASN A 77 -6.28 -2.25 -10.84
CA ASN A 77 -5.05 -1.62 -10.33
C ASN A 77 -4.51 -0.50 -11.21
N ALA A 78 -4.69 -0.55 -12.54
CA ALA A 78 -4.22 0.48 -13.45
C ALA A 78 -4.88 1.85 -13.17
N GLN A 79 -6.12 1.88 -12.67
CA GLN A 79 -6.83 3.11 -12.31
C GLN A 79 -6.18 3.80 -11.10
N MET A 80 -5.60 3.03 -10.18
CA MET A 80 -4.93 3.56 -8.99
C MET A 80 -3.77 4.51 -9.36
N PHE A 81 -3.06 4.22 -10.46
CA PHE A 81 -1.96 5.05 -10.95
C PHE A 81 -2.41 6.27 -11.75
N GLN A 82 -3.72 6.47 -11.91
CA GLN A 82 -4.29 7.66 -12.54
C GLN A 82 -4.80 8.67 -11.51
N LEU A 83 -4.90 8.26 -10.24
CA LEU A 83 -5.47 9.07 -9.16
C LEU A 83 -4.60 10.26 -8.80
N GLU A 84 -5.26 11.36 -8.47
CA GLU A 84 -4.72 12.49 -7.73
C GLU A 84 -4.86 12.28 -6.21
N VAL A 85 -4.17 13.13 -5.45
CA VAL A 85 -4.24 13.10 -3.97
C VAL A 85 -5.67 13.35 -3.50
N GLY A 86 -6.16 12.49 -2.60
CA GLY A 86 -7.50 12.59 -2.03
C GLY A 86 -8.63 12.07 -2.91
N GLU A 87 -8.35 11.61 -4.13
CA GLU A 87 -9.35 10.92 -4.95
C GLU A 87 -9.67 9.53 -4.40
N ASN A 88 -10.93 9.13 -4.58
CA ASN A 88 -11.47 7.88 -4.07
C ASN A 88 -11.13 6.73 -5.02
N PHE A 89 -10.55 5.67 -4.47
CA PHE A 89 -10.31 4.41 -5.15
C PHE A 89 -11.23 3.32 -4.58
N PHE A 90 -11.86 2.56 -5.46
CA PHE A 90 -12.61 1.36 -5.11
C PHE A 90 -11.95 0.16 -5.77
N CYS A 91 -11.45 -0.75 -4.95
CA CYS A 91 -10.79 -1.95 -5.43
C CYS A 91 -11.83 -2.99 -5.90
N ASP A 92 -11.77 -3.38 -7.18
CA ASP A 92 -12.42 -4.59 -7.66
C ASP A 92 -11.54 -5.79 -7.28
N LEU A 93 -11.87 -6.41 -6.13
CA LEU A 93 -11.03 -7.45 -5.52
C LEU A 93 -10.80 -8.63 -6.48
N ASP A 94 -9.54 -8.89 -6.78
CA ASP A 94 -9.05 -10.09 -7.44
C ASP A 94 -8.86 -11.20 -6.40
N VAL A 95 -9.83 -12.11 -6.33
CA VAL A 95 -9.81 -13.25 -5.40
C VAL A 95 -8.63 -14.19 -5.70
N ASP A 96 -8.30 -14.39 -6.97
CA ASP A 96 -7.20 -15.27 -7.36
C ASP A 96 -5.85 -14.62 -7.05
N GLY A 97 -5.72 -13.32 -7.38
CA GLY A 97 -4.58 -12.49 -6.99
C GLY A 97 -4.35 -12.50 -5.46
N PHE A 98 -5.41 -12.31 -4.68
CA PHE A 98 -5.36 -12.40 -3.22
C PHE A 98 -4.92 -13.79 -2.72
N ASN A 99 -5.49 -14.87 -3.26
CA ASN A 99 -5.12 -16.22 -2.86
C ASN A 99 -3.66 -16.54 -3.19
N ASN A 100 -3.19 -16.11 -4.35
CA ASN A 100 -1.79 -16.26 -4.75
C ASN A 100 -0.85 -15.47 -3.82
N LEU A 101 -1.18 -14.22 -3.52
CA LEU A 101 -0.42 -13.40 -2.58
C LEU A 101 -0.40 -14.02 -1.18
N LYS A 102 -1.57 -14.47 -0.68
CA LYS A 102 -1.68 -15.17 0.59
C LYS A 102 -0.77 -16.39 0.65
N ARG A 103 -0.75 -17.20 -0.42
CA ARG A 103 0.15 -18.36 -0.55
C ARG A 103 1.62 -17.93 -0.44
N ILE A 104 2.05 -16.93 -1.22
CA ILE A 104 3.42 -16.41 -1.19
C ILE A 104 3.82 -15.92 0.22
N LEU A 105 2.93 -15.21 0.91
CA LEU A 105 3.21 -14.65 2.23
C LEU A 105 3.23 -15.69 3.36
N LEU A 106 2.47 -16.77 3.25
CA LEU A 106 2.35 -17.79 4.31
C LEU A 106 3.29 -18.98 4.10
N GLU A 107 3.55 -19.35 2.86
CA GLU A 107 4.33 -20.55 2.50
C GLU A 107 5.73 -20.18 1.99
N GLY A 108 5.98 -18.90 1.75
CA GLY A 108 7.19 -18.40 1.10
C GLY A 108 7.13 -18.51 -0.43
N PRO A 109 8.07 -17.87 -1.15
CA PRO A 109 8.24 -18.15 -2.56
C PRO A 109 8.67 -19.61 -2.70
N GLY A 110 7.81 -20.45 -3.29
CA GLY A 110 8.18 -21.82 -3.62
C GLY A 110 9.45 -21.79 -4.45
N ILE A 111 10.55 -22.30 -3.87
CA ILE A 111 11.85 -22.46 -4.53
C ILE A 111 11.80 -23.74 -5.35
#